data_AF-A0A1V1NX99-F1
#
_entry.id   AF-A0A1V1NX99-F1
#
_cell.length_a   1.000
_cell.length_b   1.000
_cell.length_c   1.000
_cell.angle_alpha   90.00
_cell.angle_beta   90.00
_cell.angle_gamma   90.00
#
_symmetry.space_group_name_H-M   'P 1'
#
loop_
_entity.id
_entity.type
_entity.pdbx_description
1 polymer ?
#
loop_
_entity_poly.entity_id
_entity_poly.type
_entity_poly.pdbx_seq_one_letter_code
_entity_poly.pdbx_strand_id
1 'polypeptide(L)'
;MIPRELTAVTQISINQNPAWYIHENGKLNIDKLLDEYIRFYKQHSEMITARKTYTEAAHHLFFMAWLQRIVNSGGIIEREYAAGLKRLDLCVRFSGEYFAFELKLSSKTALDEGKQQLVEYLNRLELNSGYLIIFSRKKVEDWETLGKREMAAFEGKQIEVIYL
;
A
#
# COMPACT_ATOMS: atom_id res chain seq x y z
N MET A 1 -18.51 2.10 14.07
CA MET A 1 -18.35 0.64 14.10
C MET A 1 -17.18 0.30 13.19
N ILE A 2 -16.10 -0.31 13.70
CA ILE A 2 -14.99 -0.77 12.85
C ILE A 2 -15.47 -2.06 12.17
N PRO A 3 -15.41 -2.18 10.82
CA PRO A 3 -15.76 -3.40 10.11
C PRO A 3 -15.01 -4.61 10.68
N ARG A 4 -15.70 -5.74 10.84
CA ARG A 4 -15.10 -6.98 11.38
C ARG A 4 -13.89 -7.44 10.56
N GLU A 5 -13.85 -7.12 9.25
CA GLU A 5 -12.66 -7.36 8.43
C GLU A 5 -11.43 -6.62 8.95
N LEU A 6 -11.56 -5.34 9.32
CA LEU A 6 -10.46 -4.55 9.89
C LEU A 6 -9.97 -5.17 11.20
N THR A 7 -10.89 -5.63 12.07
CA THR A 7 -10.52 -6.30 13.32
C THR A 7 -9.72 -7.58 13.08
N ALA A 8 -10.16 -8.44 12.16
CA ALA A 8 -9.46 -9.69 11.84
C ALA A 8 -8.06 -9.42 11.26
N VAL A 9 -7.93 -8.46 10.35
CA VAL A 9 -6.65 -8.10 9.73
C VAL A 9 -5.69 -7.48 10.75
N THR A 10 -6.20 -6.61 11.64
CA THR A 10 -5.41 -6.09 12.75
C THR A 10 -4.94 -7.21 13.67
N GLN A 11 -5.80 -8.17 14.02
CA GLN A 11 -5.46 -9.24 14.95
C GLN A 11 -4.40 -10.20 14.40
N ILE A 12 -4.42 -10.48 13.09
CA ILE A 12 -3.37 -11.27 12.41
C ILE A 12 -2.06 -10.48 12.31
N SER A 13 -2.14 -9.16 12.12
CA SER A 13 -0.99 -8.27 11.92
C SER A 13 -0.24 -7.88 13.20
N ILE A 14 -0.82 -8.06 14.39
CA ILE A 14 -0.30 -7.57 15.68
C ILE A 14 0.92 -8.34 16.20
N ASN A 15 1.23 -9.54 15.68
CA ASN A 15 2.24 -10.42 16.28
C ASN A 15 3.72 -10.13 15.90
N GLN A 16 4.01 -9.07 15.13
CA GLN A 16 5.37 -8.73 14.71
C GLN A 16 5.88 -7.49 15.44
N ASN A 17 7.08 -7.59 16.04
CA ASN A 17 7.72 -6.47 16.73
C ASN A 17 7.98 -5.33 15.73
N PRO A 18 7.47 -4.12 15.95
CA PRO A 18 7.64 -3.03 15.02
C PRO A 18 9.10 -2.62 14.76
N ALA A 19 10.02 -2.89 15.71
CA ALA A 19 11.46 -2.72 15.55
C ALA A 19 12.06 -3.54 14.38
N TRP A 20 11.38 -4.61 13.95
CA TRP A 20 11.81 -5.46 12.84
C TRP A 20 11.92 -4.71 11.50
N TYR A 21 11.18 -3.62 11.33
CA TYR A 21 11.15 -2.80 10.12
C TYR A 21 12.03 -1.57 10.21
N ILE A 22 12.78 -1.39 11.31
CA ILE A 22 13.58 -0.18 11.53
C ILE A 22 15.06 -0.55 11.32
N HIS A 23 15.75 0.23 10.50
CA HIS A 23 17.19 0.13 10.33
C HIS A 23 17.91 0.58 11.61
N GLU A 24 19.18 0.21 11.78
CA GLU A 24 20.01 0.62 12.93
C GLU A 24 20.10 2.16 13.09
N ASN A 25 19.98 2.90 11.98
CA ASN A 25 19.96 4.37 11.96
C ASN A 25 18.60 4.99 12.33
N GLY A 26 17.60 4.19 12.73
CA GLY A 26 16.27 4.66 13.11
C GLY A 26 15.35 5.05 11.95
N LYS A 27 15.70 4.69 10.71
CA LYS A 27 14.87 4.90 9.51
C LYS A 27 14.03 3.68 9.18
N LEU A 28 12.93 3.89 8.45
CA LEU A 28 12.04 2.81 8.05
C LEU A 28 12.67 2.01 6.91
N ASN A 29 12.78 0.70 7.07
CA ASN A 29 13.08 -0.21 5.98
C ASN A 29 11.80 -0.48 5.18
N ILE A 30 11.49 0.44 4.27
CA ILE A 30 10.26 0.38 3.47
C ILE A 30 10.22 -0.84 2.54
N ASP A 31 11.36 -1.23 1.98
CA ASP A 31 11.46 -2.41 1.12
C ASP A 31 11.07 -3.67 1.88
N LYS A 32 11.62 -3.86 3.08
CA LYS A 32 11.27 -4.99 3.94
C LYS A 32 9.79 -4.94 4.36
N LEU A 33 9.23 -3.76 4.62
CA LEU A 33 7.81 -3.61 4.95
C LEU A 33 6.92 -4.08 3.79
N LEU A 34 7.27 -3.71 2.55
CA LEU A 34 6.52 -4.06 1.35
C LEU A 34 6.71 -5.53 0.97
N ASP A 35 7.91 -6.08 1.13
CA ASP A 35 8.18 -7.50 0.90
C ASP A 35 7.38 -8.38 1.87
N GLU A 36 7.33 -8.01 3.15
CA GLU A 36 6.47 -8.72 4.11
C GLU A 36 4.98 -8.49 3.83
N TYR A 37 4.59 -7.33 3.27
CA TYR A 37 3.21 -7.10 2.84
C TYR A 37 2.82 -8.05 1.72
N ILE A 38 3.69 -8.21 0.72
CA ILE A 38 3.49 -9.14 -0.40
C ILE A 38 3.29 -10.56 0.14
N ARG A 39 4.14 -11.01 1.08
CA ARG A 39 4.01 -12.34 1.70
C ARG A 39 2.71 -12.50 2.49
N PHE A 40 2.35 -11.50 3.27
CA PHE A 40 1.09 -11.48 4.01
C PHE A 40 -0.11 -11.52 3.07
N TYR A 41 -0.10 -10.68 2.03
CA TYR A 41 -1.15 -10.65 1.02
C TYR A 41 -1.27 -12.00 0.31
N LYS A 42 -0.14 -12.66 0.01
CA LYS A 42 -0.13 -14.03 -0.53
C LYS A 42 -0.92 -15.00 0.35
N GLN A 43 -0.69 -14.96 1.66
CA GLN A 43 -1.32 -15.89 2.62
C GLN A 43 -2.79 -15.58 2.93
N HIS A 44 -3.20 -14.32 2.79
CA HIS A 44 -4.44 -13.83 3.39
C HIS A 44 -5.40 -13.14 2.43
N SER A 45 -5.01 -12.91 1.17
CA SER A 45 -5.84 -12.26 0.15
C SER A 45 -7.17 -12.99 -0.08
N GLU A 46 -7.24 -14.31 0.11
CA GLU A 46 -8.49 -15.08 0.03
C GLU A 46 -9.60 -14.53 0.94
N MET A 47 -9.29 -13.89 2.08
CA MET A 47 -10.32 -13.31 2.96
C MET A 47 -11.03 -12.10 2.34
N ILE A 48 -10.34 -11.35 1.49
CA ILE A 48 -10.86 -10.16 0.81
C ILE A 48 -11.46 -10.56 -0.53
N THR A 49 -10.81 -11.52 -1.19
CA THR A 49 -11.14 -11.96 -2.53
C THR A 49 -12.27 -13.02 -2.53
N ALA A 50 -12.45 -13.84 -1.50
CA ALA A 50 -13.54 -14.83 -1.49
C ALA A 50 -14.96 -14.21 -1.42
N ARG A 51 -15.10 -12.92 -1.10
CA ARG A 51 -16.39 -12.23 -1.03
C ARG A 51 -16.57 -11.39 -2.30
N LYS A 52 -17.78 -11.37 -2.88
CA LYS A 52 -18.14 -10.55 -4.08
C LYS A 52 -17.92 -9.04 -3.92
N THR A 53 -17.44 -8.57 -2.77
CA THR A 53 -17.05 -7.19 -2.42
C THR A 53 -15.58 -6.89 -2.73
N TYR A 54 -15.07 -7.30 -3.90
CA TYR A 54 -13.78 -6.86 -4.45
C TYR A 54 -13.86 -5.38 -4.85
N THR A 55 -13.80 -4.51 -3.87
CA THR A 55 -13.74 -3.07 -4.10
C THR A 55 -12.30 -2.60 -3.89
N GLU A 56 -11.91 -1.55 -4.61
CA GLU A 56 -10.66 -0.85 -4.35
C GLU A 56 -10.57 -0.45 -2.86
N ALA A 57 -11.68 0.02 -2.29
CA ALA A 57 -11.80 0.33 -0.86
C ALA A 57 -11.42 -0.84 0.07
N ALA A 58 -11.76 -2.08 -0.27
CA ALA A 58 -11.39 -3.25 0.55
C ALA A 58 -9.88 -3.51 0.56
N HIS A 59 -9.21 -3.37 -0.59
CA HIS A 59 -7.75 -3.50 -0.70
C HIS A 59 -7.04 -2.35 0.02
N HIS A 60 -7.56 -1.14 -0.09
CA HIS A 60 -7.10 0.01 0.68
C HIS A 60 -7.20 -0.25 2.18
N LEU A 61 -8.34 -0.74 2.68
CA LEU A 61 -8.51 -1.09 4.09
C LEU A 61 -7.51 -2.15 4.55
N PHE A 62 -7.25 -3.15 3.73
CA PHE A 62 -6.31 -4.22 4.04
C PHE A 62 -4.87 -3.71 4.15
N PHE A 63 -4.43 -2.89 3.19
CA PHE A 63 -3.11 -2.27 3.24
C PHE A 63 -2.98 -1.30 4.41
N MET A 64 -4.00 -0.49 4.70
CA MET A 64 -3.98 0.40 5.86
C MET A 64 -3.93 -0.36 7.18
N ALA A 65 -4.63 -1.48 7.30
CA ALA A 65 -4.56 -2.35 8.47
C ALA A 65 -3.17 -2.99 8.59
N TRP A 66 -2.53 -3.34 7.47
CA TRP A 66 -1.13 -3.75 7.46
C TRP A 66 -0.23 -2.62 8.00
N LEU A 67 -0.35 -1.40 7.48
CA LEU A 67 0.49 -0.27 7.90
C LEU A 67 0.33 0.14 9.37
N GLN A 68 -0.74 -0.25 10.08
CA GLN A 68 -0.91 0.07 11.51
C GLN A 68 0.29 -0.33 12.39
N ARG A 69 1.06 -1.35 12.02
CA ARG A 69 2.27 -1.70 12.79
C ARG A 69 3.37 -0.64 12.73
N ILE A 70 3.41 0.17 11.68
CA ILE A 70 4.34 1.30 11.58
C ILE A 70 3.88 2.43 12.53
N VAL A 71 2.57 2.64 12.67
CA VAL A 71 2.03 3.56 13.68
C VAL A 71 2.43 3.14 15.10
N ASN A 72 2.37 1.84 15.38
CA ASN A 72 2.81 1.28 16.66
C ASN A 72 4.33 1.49 16.93
N SER A 73 5.12 1.85 15.92
CA SER A 73 6.55 2.19 16.04
C SER A 73 6.81 3.69 16.25
N GLY A 74 5.76 4.52 16.38
CA GLY A 74 5.89 5.99 16.38
C GLY A 74 5.78 6.63 14.99
N GLY A 75 5.41 5.86 13.96
CA GLY A 75 5.05 6.40 12.65
C GLY A 75 3.66 7.04 12.61
N ILE A 76 3.39 7.76 11.53
CA ILE A 76 2.08 8.38 11.29
C ILE A 76 1.61 7.97 9.90
N ILE A 77 0.36 7.53 9.80
CA ILE A 77 -0.30 7.32 8.51
C ILE A 77 -1.20 8.52 8.26
N GLU A 78 -0.83 9.33 7.29
CA GLU A 78 -1.64 10.43 6.80
C GLU A 78 -2.49 9.93 5.63
N ARG A 79 -3.76 10.33 5.62
CA ARG A 79 -4.73 10.00 4.59
C ARG A 79 -5.27 11.29 4.06
N GLU A 80 -5.05 11.57 2.78
CA GLU A 80 -5.65 12.73 2.15
C GLU A 80 -6.91 12.28 1.41
N TYR A 81 -8.05 12.85 1.80
CA TYR A 81 -9.27 12.76 1.02
C TYR A 81 -9.32 13.97 0.09
N ALA A 82 -9.06 13.77 -1.19
CA ALA A 82 -9.40 14.79 -2.17
C ALA A 82 -10.93 14.94 -2.20
N ALA A 83 -11.44 15.96 -1.52
CA ALA A 83 -12.87 16.24 -1.37
C ALA A 83 -13.51 16.37 -2.76
N GLY A 84 -14.26 15.34 -3.16
CA GLY A 84 -15.00 15.29 -4.43
C GLY A 84 -14.61 14.18 -5.40
N LEU A 85 -13.45 13.53 -5.26
CA LEU A 85 -12.94 12.59 -6.29
C LEU A 85 -12.84 11.11 -5.87
N LYS A 86 -13.29 10.75 -4.65
CA LYS A 86 -13.22 9.37 -4.11
C LYS A 86 -11.79 8.76 -4.15
N ARG A 87 -10.75 9.58 -4.06
CA ARG A 87 -9.35 9.12 -4.04
C ARG A 87 -8.85 9.03 -2.60
N LEU A 88 -8.12 7.97 -2.29
CA LEU A 88 -7.43 7.81 -1.01
C LEU A 88 -5.94 7.77 -1.31
N ASP A 89 -5.31 8.94 -1.24
CA ASP A 89 -3.86 9.05 -1.33
C ASP A 89 -3.32 8.73 0.08
N LEU A 90 -2.38 7.79 0.18
CA LEU A 90 -1.82 7.36 1.46
C LEU A 90 -0.37 7.84 1.59
N CYS A 91 -0.03 8.47 2.71
CA CYS A 91 1.35 8.78 3.05
C CYS A 91 1.73 8.19 4.40
N VAL A 92 2.85 7.50 4.46
CA VAL A 92 3.48 7.08 5.72
C VAL A 92 4.58 8.06 6.03
N ARG A 93 4.49 8.69 7.21
CA ARG A 93 5.55 9.53 7.78
C ARG A 93 6.25 8.78 8.90
N PHE A 94 7.56 8.62 8.77
CA PHE A 94 8.36 7.91 9.78
C PHE A 94 9.74 8.54 9.92
N SER A 95 10.12 8.96 11.13
CA SER A 95 11.47 9.49 11.40
C SER A 95 11.91 10.62 10.44
N GLY A 96 10.97 11.47 10.02
CA GLY A 96 11.20 12.57 9.06
C GLY A 96 11.23 12.16 7.59
N GLU A 97 10.96 10.90 7.26
CA GLU A 97 10.79 10.40 5.88
C GLU A 97 9.31 10.29 5.54
N TYR A 98 9.02 10.41 4.24
CA TYR A 98 7.67 10.36 3.68
C TYR A 98 7.63 9.31 2.57
N PHE A 99 6.65 8.42 2.64
CA PHE A 99 6.43 7.37 1.65
C PHE A 99 5.01 7.49 1.11
N ALA A 100 4.87 7.92 -0.14
CA ALA A 100 3.58 8.11 -0.80
C ALA A 100 3.15 6.84 -1.56
N PHE A 101 1.89 6.46 -1.40
CA PHE A 101 1.29 5.28 -2.01
C PHE A 101 0.01 5.66 -2.77
N GLU A 102 -0.09 5.13 -3.98
CA GLU A 102 -1.33 5.08 -4.76
C GLU A 102 -1.75 3.61 -4.94
N LEU A 103 -3.04 3.32 -4.75
CA LEU A 103 -3.57 1.95 -4.75
C LEU A 103 -4.73 1.85 -5.74
N LYS A 104 -4.60 0.96 -6.73
CA LYS A 104 -5.61 0.76 -7.78
C LYS A 104 -6.04 -0.69 -7.89
N LEU A 105 -7.32 -0.90 -8.17
CA LEU A 105 -7.79 -2.19 -8.68
C LEU A 105 -7.48 -2.31 -10.17
N SER A 106 -6.85 -3.42 -10.57
CA SER A 106 -6.42 -3.68 -11.95
C SER A 106 -7.53 -3.41 -12.97
N SER A 107 -7.21 -2.63 -13.99
CA SER A 107 -8.07 -2.28 -15.12
C SER A 107 -7.19 -1.99 -16.33
N LYS A 108 -7.80 -1.73 -17.49
CA LYS A 108 -7.04 -1.33 -18.69
C LYS A 108 -6.26 -0.01 -18.50
N THR A 109 -6.75 0.86 -17.62
CA THR A 109 -6.22 2.22 -17.43
C THR A 109 -5.57 2.43 -16.07
N ALA A 110 -5.66 1.44 -15.16
CA ALA A 110 -5.22 1.57 -13.76
C ALA A 110 -3.74 1.98 -13.62
N LEU A 111 -2.87 1.49 -14.51
CA LEU A 111 -1.46 1.82 -14.47
C LEU A 111 -1.21 3.31 -14.80
N ASP A 112 -1.78 3.80 -15.90
CA ASP A 112 -1.56 5.17 -16.36
C ASP A 112 -2.29 6.18 -15.45
N GLU A 113 -3.53 5.88 -15.07
CA GLU A 113 -4.29 6.68 -14.10
C GLU A 113 -3.58 6.74 -12.74
N GLY A 114 -3.05 5.61 -12.28
CA GLY A 114 -2.33 5.52 -11.01
C GLY A 114 -1.01 6.30 -11.04
N LYS A 115 -0.24 6.21 -12.13
CA LYS A 115 0.99 7.00 -12.31
C LYS A 115 0.69 8.49 -12.31
N GLN A 116 -0.31 8.94 -13.06
CA GLN A 116 -0.70 10.35 -13.11
C GLN A 116 -1.07 10.87 -11.72
N GLN A 117 -1.94 10.15 -11.02
CA GLN A 117 -2.42 10.52 -9.69
C GLN A 117 -1.27 10.55 -8.67
N LEU A 118 -0.39 9.55 -8.72
CA LEU A 118 0.78 9.50 -7.85
C LEU A 118 1.73 10.66 -8.12
N VAL A 119 2.00 11.04 -9.38
CA VAL A 119 2.85 12.21 -9.68
C VAL A 119 2.23 13.50 -9.15
N GLU A 120 0.91 13.70 -9.33
CA GLU A 120 0.22 14.85 -8.75
C GLU A 120 0.43 14.90 -7.24
N TYR A 121 0.33 13.76 -6.55
CA TYR A 121 0.54 13.69 -5.10
C TYR A 121 1.99 13.93 -4.69
N LEU A 122 2.95 13.31 -5.39
CA LEU A 122 4.38 13.49 -5.15
C LEU A 122 4.81 14.95 -5.35
N ASN A 123 4.22 15.67 -6.31
CA ASN A 123 4.46 17.09 -6.50
C ASN A 123 3.94 17.93 -5.32
N ARG A 124 2.77 17.61 -4.76
CA ARG A 124 2.24 18.31 -3.56
C ARG A 124 3.13 18.10 -2.33
N LEU A 125 3.73 16.92 -2.20
CA LEU A 125 4.61 16.55 -1.09
C LEU A 125 6.09 16.87 -1.33
N GLU A 126 6.44 17.44 -2.49
CA GLU A 126 7.83 17.70 -2.92
C GLU A 126 8.72 16.44 -2.91
N LEU A 127 8.15 15.27 -3.22
CA LEU A 127 8.83 13.99 -3.25
C LEU A 127 9.27 13.61 -4.66
N ASN A 128 10.38 12.87 -4.76
CA ASN A 128 10.92 12.39 -6.04
C ASN A 128 10.46 10.97 -6.39
N SER A 129 9.94 10.22 -5.41
CA SER A 129 9.58 8.83 -5.59
C SER A 129 8.37 8.40 -4.77
N GLY A 130 7.64 7.40 -5.26
CA GLY A 130 6.51 6.80 -4.58
C GLY A 130 6.18 5.40 -5.10
N TYR A 131 5.12 4.82 -4.55
CA TYR A 131 4.73 3.44 -4.80
C TYR A 131 3.33 3.36 -5.38
N LEU A 132 3.16 2.61 -6.47
CA LEU A 132 1.86 2.31 -7.06
C LEU A 132 1.56 0.83 -6.89
N ILE A 133 0.51 0.49 -6.14
CA ILE A 133 0.12 -0.91 -5.92
C ILE A 133 -1.11 -1.22 -6.77
N ILE A 134 -0.98 -2.21 -7.66
CA ILE A 134 -2.05 -2.67 -8.56
C ILE A 134 -2.57 -4.01 -8.07
N PHE A 135 -3.82 -4.05 -7.60
CA PHE A 135 -4.44 -5.28 -7.10
C PHE A 135 -5.22 -6.02 -8.19
N SER A 136 -5.04 -7.33 -8.31
CA SER A 136 -5.77 -8.19 -9.24
C SER A 136 -7.24 -8.28 -8.87
N ARG A 137 -8.10 -8.31 -9.90
CA ARG A 137 -9.55 -8.58 -9.73
C ARG A 137 -9.86 -10.06 -9.61
N LYS A 138 -8.95 -10.91 -10.07
CA LYS A 138 -9.14 -12.35 -10.08
C LYS A 138 -8.54 -12.95 -8.82
N LYS A 139 -8.98 -14.16 -8.49
CA LYS A 139 -8.20 -15.00 -7.57
C LYS A 139 -6.78 -15.06 -8.11
N VAL A 140 -5.79 -14.89 -7.22
CA VAL A 140 -4.39 -15.06 -7.59
C VAL A 140 -4.20 -16.54 -7.89
N GLU A 141 -4.04 -16.87 -9.16
CA GLU A 141 -3.79 -18.24 -9.64
C GLU A 141 -2.29 -18.47 -9.94
N ASP A 142 -1.57 -17.38 -10.24
CA ASP A 142 -0.15 -17.40 -10.52
C ASP A 142 0.63 -16.68 -9.40
N TRP A 143 1.34 -17.49 -8.62
CA TRP A 143 2.13 -17.02 -7.48
C TRP A 143 3.48 -16.42 -7.87
N GLU A 144 3.95 -16.66 -9.11
CA GLU A 144 5.21 -16.10 -9.63
C GLU A 144 5.05 -14.65 -10.05
N THR A 145 3.90 -14.28 -10.63
CA THR A 145 3.61 -12.89 -11.00
C THR A 145 3.13 -12.04 -9.83
N LEU A 146 2.60 -12.67 -8.76
CA LEU A 146 2.20 -11.95 -7.56
C LEU A 146 3.41 -11.42 -6.78
N GLY A 147 3.42 -10.12 -6.50
CA GLY A 147 4.52 -9.41 -5.85
C GLY A 147 5.61 -8.94 -6.80
N LYS A 148 5.39 -9.00 -8.12
CA LYS A 148 6.31 -8.41 -9.09
C LYS A 148 6.45 -6.92 -8.81
N ARG A 149 7.70 -6.44 -8.77
CA ARG A 149 8.06 -5.03 -8.59
C ARG A 149 8.72 -4.52 -9.88
N GLU A 150 8.30 -3.36 -10.37
CA GLU A 150 8.86 -2.72 -11.55
C GLU A 150 9.13 -1.24 -11.26
N MET A 151 10.32 -0.76 -11.62
CA MET A 151 10.64 0.67 -11.57
C MET A 151 10.22 1.34 -12.87
N ALA A 152 9.46 2.43 -12.77
CA ALA A 152 9.05 3.25 -13.89
C ALA A 152 9.41 4.71 -13.63
N ALA A 153 9.98 5.38 -14.63
CA ALA A 153 10.09 6.82 -14.65
C ALA A 153 8.83 7.42 -15.31
N PHE A 154 8.18 8.38 -14.66
CA PHE A 154 7.00 9.06 -15.20
C PHE A 154 7.01 10.53 -14.75
N GLU A 155 6.95 11.46 -15.72
CA GLU A 155 7.00 12.91 -15.46
C GLU A 155 8.13 13.35 -14.51
N GLY A 156 9.31 12.74 -14.62
CA GLY A 156 10.48 13.06 -13.79
C GLY A 156 10.45 12.46 -12.37
N LYS A 157 9.43 11.68 -12.01
CA LYS A 157 9.35 10.93 -10.75
C LYS A 157 9.72 9.46 -10.93
N GLN A 158 10.24 8.85 -9.88
CA GLN A 158 10.49 7.40 -9.81
C GLN A 158 9.30 6.71 -9.14
N ILE A 159 8.65 5.80 -9.86
CA ILE A 159 7.48 5.07 -9.37
C ILE A 159 7.83 3.60 -9.31
N GLU A 160 7.75 3.04 -8.12
CA GLU A 160 7.81 1.59 -7.98
C GLU A 160 6.40 1.02 -8.07
N VAL A 161 6.16 0.20 -9.10
CA VAL A 161 4.88 -0.47 -9.32
C VAL A 161 4.95 -1.88 -8.73
N ILE A 162 3.99 -2.21 -7.87
CA ILE A 162 3.87 -3.51 -7.21
C ILE A 162 2.56 -4.17 -7.64
N TYR A 163 2.64 -5.37 -8.21
CA TYR A 163 1.47 -6.12 -8.68
C TYR A 163 1.03 -7.13 -7.62
N LEU A 164 -0.17 -6.92 -7.05
CA LEU A 164 -0.82 -7.77 -6.04
C LEU A 164 -2.15 -8.34 -6.54
#